data_AF-A0A3S4U8P3-F1
#
_entry.id   AF-A0A3S4U8P3-F1
#
_cell.length_a   1.000
_cell.length_b   1.000
_cell.length_c   1.000
_cell.angle_alpha   90.00
_cell.angle_beta   90.00
_cell.angle_gamma   90.00
#
_symmetry.space_group_name_H-M   'P 1'
#
loop_
_entity.id
_entity.type
_entity.pdbx_description
1 polymer ?
#
loop_
_entity_poly.entity_id
_entity_poly.type
_entity_poly.pdbx_seq_one_letter_code
_entity_poly.pdbx_strand_id
1 'polypeptide(L)'
;MPHARPEEGVIKTAFALVTLKEPIYFDGENEPVYVLITLAGSDSDQHMQGLMEITQVLDDPDSDDGVDLNRFRNCNSADEVYAAIDKVLNG
;
A
#
# COMPACT_ATOMS: atom_id res chain seq x y z
N MET A 1 -1.97 6.12 -2.85
CA MET A 1 -2.61 5.46 -1.69
C MET A 1 -4.04 5.96 -1.54
N PRO A 2 -5.03 5.32 -2.19
CA PRO A 2 -6.44 5.75 -2.10
C PRO A 2 -6.98 5.63 -0.68
N HIS A 3 -7.60 6.68 -0.17
CA HIS A 3 -8.30 6.70 1.13
C HIS A 3 -9.21 7.93 1.22
N ALA A 4 -10.11 7.93 2.20
CA ALA A 4 -11.00 9.04 2.52
C ALA A 4 -11.17 9.13 4.05
N ARG A 5 -11.94 10.11 4.53
CA ARG A 5 -12.21 10.25 5.96
C ARG A 5 -13.11 9.11 6.47
N PRO A 6 -12.99 8.66 7.73
CA PRO A 6 -13.80 7.57 8.27
C PRO A 6 -15.32 7.78 8.07
N GLU A 7 -15.80 9.01 8.28
CA GLU A 7 -17.21 9.40 8.14
C GLU A 7 -17.75 9.33 6.70
N GLU A 8 -16.88 9.14 5.69
CA GLU A 8 -17.27 8.98 4.29
C GLU A 8 -17.58 7.51 3.92
N GLY A 9 -17.72 6.63 4.92
CA GLY A 9 -18.32 5.31 4.77
C GLY A 9 -17.47 4.13 5.23
N VAL A 10 -16.44 4.36 6.06
CA VAL A 10 -15.63 3.25 6.60
C VAL A 10 -16.43 2.50 7.66
N ILE A 11 -16.71 1.21 7.40
CA ILE A 11 -17.41 0.33 8.33
C ILE A 11 -16.42 -0.37 9.29
N LYS A 12 -15.24 -0.71 8.79
CA LYS A 12 -14.20 -1.45 9.51
C LYS A 12 -12.82 -1.08 8.95
N THR A 13 -11.80 -1.05 9.82
CA THR A 13 -10.41 -0.94 9.37
C THR A 13 -10.05 -2.05 8.40
N ALA A 14 -9.54 -1.68 7.23
CA ALA A 14 -9.19 -2.61 6.17
C ALA A 14 -8.13 -2.03 5.22
N PHE A 15 -7.45 -2.93 4.53
CA PHE A 15 -6.54 -2.61 3.43
C PHE A 15 -6.95 -3.35 2.16
N ALA A 16 -6.59 -2.77 1.02
CA ALA A 16 -6.54 -3.49 -0.25
C ALA A 16 -5.23 -3.19 -0.95
N LEU A 17 -4.65 -4.19 -1.62
CA LEU A 17 -3.46 -4.05 -2.45
C LEU A 17 -3.81 -4.51 -3.86
N VAL A 18 -3.56 -3.65 -4.84
CA VAL A 18 -3.79 -3.94 -6.26
C VAL A 18 -2.53 -3.60 -7.03
N THR A 19 -2.03 -4.57 -7.79
CA THR A 19 -0.94 -4.39 -8.76
C THR A 19 -1.53 -4.32 -10.17
N LEU A 20 -0.99 -3.40 -10.97
CA LEU A 20 -1.43 -3.17 -12.34
C LEU A 20 -0.39 -3.69 -13.32
N LYS A 21 -0.85 -4.40 -14.36
CA LYS A 21 0.02 -4.87 -15.44
C LYS A 21 0.57 -3.71 -16.28
N GLU A 22 -0.31 -2.78 -16.64
CA GLU A 22 0.00 -1.54 -17.32
C GLU A 22 -0.25 -0.37 -16.35
N PRO A 23 0.59 0.67 -16.31
CA PRO A 23 0.40 1.77 -15.38
C PRO A 23 -0.80 2.63 -15.76
N ILE A 24 -1.34 3.31 -14.75
CA ILE A 24 -2.27 4.43 -14.95
C ILE A 24 -1.59 5.75 -14.57
N TYR A 25 -2.14 6.85 -15.06
CA TYR A 25 -1.71 8.21 -14.72
C TYR A 25 -2.89 8.94 -14.10
N PHE A 26 -2.66 9.70 -13.03
CA PHE A 26 -3.67 10.60 -12.49
C PHE A 26 -3.66 11.93 -13.24
N ASP A 27 -4.82 12.59 -13.29
CA ASP A 27 -4.97 13.87 -13.98
C ASP A 27 -3.97 14.91 -13.42
N GLY A 28 -3.08 15.40 -14.28
CA GLY A 28 -2.08 16.41 -13.92
C GLY A 28 -0.73 15.87 -13.43
N GLU A 29 -0.60 14.54 -13.25
CA GLU A 29 0.63 13.88 -12.83
C GLU A 29 1.30 13.18 -14.02
N ASN A 30 2.64 13.16 -14.05
CA ASN A 30 3.42 12.48 -15.10
C ASN A 30 3.99 11.14 -14.63
N GLU A 31 3.84 10.85 -13.33
CA GLU A 31 4.38 9.70 -12.65
C GLU A 31 3.43 8.49 -12.85
N PRO A 32 3.94 7.35 -13.37
CA PRO A 32 3.12 6.18 -13.59
C PRO A 32 2.77 5.48 -12.27
N VAL A 33 1.53 5.06 -12.12
CA VAL A 33 1.05 4.30 -10.96
C VAL A 33 0.88 2.84 -11.32
N TYR A 34 1.65 1.98 -10.65
CA TYR A 34 1.60 0.52 -10.82
C TYR A 34 0.97 -0.21 -9.64
N VAL A 35 0.93 0.43 -8.46
CA VAL A 35 0.47 -0.20 -7.21
C VAL A 35 -0.48 0.76 -6.50
N LEU A 36 -1.63 0.23 -6.10
CA LEU A 36 -2.63 0.92 -5.30
C LEU A 36 -2.74 0.21 -3.96
N ILE A 37 -2.30 0.89 -2.89
CA ILE A 37 -2.55 0.47 -1.52
C ILE A 37 -3.66 1.35 -0.96
N THR A 38 -4.83 0.75 -0.75
CA THR A 38 -6.01 1.42 -0.21
C THR A 38 -6.06 1.24 1.30
N LEU A 39 -6.28 2.33 2.03
CA LEU A 39 -6.46 2.32 3.47
C LEU A 39 -7.89 2.77 3.80
N ALA A 40 -8.62 1.94 4.53
CA ALA A 40 -9.85 2.32 5.21
C ALA A 40 -9.56 2.30 6.72
N GLY A 41 -9.35 3.46 7.34
CA GLY A 41 -9.18 3.57 8.80
C GLY A 41 -10.51 3.91 9.46
N SER A 42 -10.96 3.14 10.46
CA SER A 42 -12.26 3.40 11.13
C SER A 42 -12.25 4.58 12.10
N ASP A 43 -11.06 5.04 12.50
CA ASP A 43 -10.83 6.18 13.38
C ASP A 43 -9.42 6.77 13.14
N SER A 44 -9.09 7.85 13.85
CA SER A 44 -7.80 8.54 13.71
C SER A 44 -6.60 7.67 14.05
N ASP A 45 -6.73 6.85 15.09
CA ASP A 45 -5.62 6.07 15.62
C ASP A 45 -5.32 4.89 14.69
N GLN A 46 -6.36 4.20 14.23
CA GLN A 46 -6.28 3.15 13.23
C GLN A 46 -5.78 3.67 11.87
N HIS A 47 -6.16 4.89 11.49
CA HIS A 47 -5.62 5.53 10.30
C HIS A 47 -4.11 5.74 10.42
N MET A 48 -3.63 6.35 11.50
CA MET A 48 -2.21 6.60 11.73
C MET A 48 -1.41 5.30 11.82
N GLN A 49 -1.94 4.30 12.53
CA GLN A 49 -1.31 2.99 12.61
C GLN A 49 -1.17 2.36 11.22
N GLY A 50 -2.22 2.40 10.41
CA GLY A 50 -2.17 1.83 9.07
C GLY A 50 -1.18 2.53 8.13
N LEU A 51 -1.01 3.85 8.26
CA LEU A 51 0.04 4.57 7.51
C LEU A 51 1.45 4.16 7.91
N MET A 52 1.69 3.92 9.21
CA MET A 52 2.99 3.46 9.69
C MET A 52 3.29 2.06 9.15
N GLU A 53 2.32 1.15 9.19
CA GLU A 53 2.47 -0.22 8.66
C GLU A 53 2.75 -0.20 7.16
N ILE A 54 2.02 0.61 6.37
CA ILE A 54 2.27 0.77 4.93
C ILE A 54 3.69 1.29 4.70
N THR A 55 4.09 2.34 5.42
CA THR A 55 5.43 2.95 5.27
C THR A 55 6.51 1.92 5.54
N GLN A 56 6.42 1.17 6.64
CA GLN A 56 7.39 0.12 6.99
C GLN A 56 7.48 -0.94 5.91
N VAL A 57 6.32 -1.38 5.40
CA VAL A 57 6.23 -2.42 4.37
C VAL A 57 6.82 -1.97 3.03
N LEU A 58 6.82 -0.68 2.73
CA LEU A 58 7.37 -0.11 1.50
C LEU A 58 8.83 0.32 1.62
N ASP A 59 9.29 0.66 2.82
CA ASP A 59 10.63 1.17 3.07
C ASP A 59 11.71 0.24 2.51
N ASP A 60 12.58 0.82 1.71
CA ASP A 60 13.77 0.15 1.18
C ASP A 60 14.92 1.16 1.06
N PRO A 61 15.84 1.21 2.04
CA PRO A 61 16.94 2.17 2.04
C PRO A 61 17.96 1.94 0.91
N ASP A 62 17.92 0.79 0.24
CA ASP A 62 18.81 0.46 -0.89
C ASP A 62 18.21 0.89 -2.24
N SER A 63 16.96 1.37 -2.26
CA SER A 63 16.28 1.90 -3.46
C SER A 63 16.53 3.41 -3.65
N ASP A 64 16.50 3.89 -4.90
CA ASP A 64 16.80 5.28 -5.25
C ASP A 64 15.82 6.30 -4.62
N ASP A 65 14.56 5.90 -4.44
CA ASP A 65 13.47 6.72 -3.90
C ASP A 65 13.05 6.31 -2.47
N GLY A 66 13.78 5.37 -1.85
CA GLY A 66 13.51 4.86 -0.51
C GLY A 66 12.32 3.90 -0.42
N VAL A 67 11.74 3.47 -1.55
CA VAL A 67 10.62 2.53 -1.60
C VAL A 67 10.81 1.39 -2.62
N ASP A 68 10.45 0.15 -2.24
CA ASP A 68 10.44 -0.99 -3.17
C ASP A 68 9.02 -1.44 -3.51
N LEU A 69 8.49 -0.93 -4.63
CA LEU A 69 7.22 -1.39 -5.19
C LEU A 69 7.33 -2.72 -5.94
N ASN A 70 8.53 -3.13 -6.37
CA ASN A 70 8.72 -4.37 -7.12
C ASN A 70 8.50 -5.60 -6.23
N ARG A 71 8.71 -5.46 -4.92
CA ARG A 71 8.29 -6.41 -3.88
C ARG A 71 6.89 -6.98 -4.14
N PHE A 72 5.93 -6.12 -4.49
CA PHE A 72 4.56 -6.51 -4.75
C PHE A 72 4.27 -6.79 -6.22
N ARG A 73 4.87 -6.05 -7.15
CA ARG A 73 4.62 -6.24 -8.58
C ARG A 73 5.04 -7.61 -9.10
N ASN A 74 6.01 -8.23 -8.43
CA ASN A 74 6.50 -9.56 -8.78
C ASN A 74 5.69 -10.70 -8.15
N CYS A 75 4.76 -10.40 -7.24
CA CYS A 75 3.88 -11.40 -6.64
C CYS A 75 2.82 -11.86 -7.65
N ASN A 76 2.65 -13.16 -7.78
CA ASN A 76 1.66 -13.79 -8.67
C ASN A 76 0.49 -14.45 -7.91
N SER A 77 0.49 -14.35 -6.58
CA SER A 77 -0.56 -14.88 -5.71
C SER A 77 -0.71 -14.03 -4.44
N ALA A 78 -1.87 -14.14 -3.78
CA ALA A 78 -2.10 -13.48 -2.50
C ALA A 78 -1.15 -13.99 -1.41
N ASP A 79 -0.82 -15.28 -1.43
CA ASP A 79 0.11 -15.90 -0.47
C ASP A 79 1.52 -15.30 -0.56
N GLU A 80 2.00 -15.01 -1.76
CA GLU A 80 3.29 -14.31 -1.95
C GLU A 80 3.24 -12.88 -1.40
N VAL A 81 2.12 -12.18 -1.58
CA VAL A 81 1.92 -10.84 -1.00
C VAL A 81 1.94 -10.92 0.53
N TYR A 82 1.22 -11.87 1.12
CA TYR A 82 1.22 -12.07 2.57
C TYR A 82 2.60 -12.40 3.11
N ALA A 83 3.34 -13.30 2.44
CA ALA A 83 4.71 -13.64 2.84
C ALA A 83 5.66 -12.43 2.75
N ALA A 84 5.51 -11.58 1.74
CA ALA A 84 6.31 -10.36 1.60
C ALA A 84 6.03 -9.34 2.72
N ILE A 85 4.76 -9.18 3.13
CA ILE A 85 4.37 -8.32 4.25
C ILE A 85 4.89 -8.90 5.58
N ASP A 86 4.69 -10.20 5.80
CA ASP A 86 5.05 -10.89 7.05
C ASP A 86 6.56 -10.81 7.33
N LYS A 87 7.39 -10.94 6.29
CA LYS A 87 8.84 -10.78 6.38
C LYS A 87 9.27 -9.42 6.91
N VAL A 88 8.48 -8.36 6.71
CA VAL A 88 8.81 -7.00 7.16
C VAL A 88 8.25 -6.73 8.55
N LEU A 89 6.99 -7.12 8.79
CA LEU A 89 6.30 -6.78 10.04
C LEU A 89 6.62 -7.72 11.20
N ASN A 90 6.98 -8.97 10.91
CA ASN A 90 7.21 -10.03 11.90
C ASN A 90 8.57 -10.72 11.77
N GLY A 91 9.39 -10.31 10.79
CA GLY A 91 10.73 -10.85 10.52
C GLY A 91 11.85 -10.23 11.33
#